data_AF-A0A521MCQ3-F1
#
_entry.id   AF-A0A521MCQ3-F1
#
_cell.length_a   1.000
_cell.length_b   1.000
_cell.length_c   1.000
_cell.angle_alpha   90.00
_cell.angle_beta   90.00
_cell.angle_gamma   90.00
#
_symmetry.space_group_name_H-M   'P 1'
#
loop_
_entity.id
_entity.type
_entity.pdbx_description
1 polymer ?
#
loop_
_entity_poly.entity_id
_entity_poly.type
_entity_poly.pdbx_seq_one_letter_code
_entity_poly.pdbx_strand_id
1 'polypeptide(L)'
;MPISICRNVMALLAASLTALLLLAAPASAQSRVDCGNGYNCPAGHACLLGGQCGRLVDAVPGSVRTSTGTWCDPGFREGTVRRGTCVPGSYSECASGMICPSGAQCSAEGQCTGGPAATGPMCGDARCAEGRICSSRGSCMNTAYFQDCGNGTICSKASACKFPKGCALVAPERIRQQANRH
;
A
#
# COMPACT_ATOMS: atom_id res chain seq x y z
N MET A 1 18.97 -70.47 -21.43
CA MET A 1 19.57 -69.11 -21.38
C MET A 1 18.49 -68.07 -21.71
N PRO A 2 17.88 -67.38 -20.72
CA PRO A 2 17.11 -66.17 -20.98
C PRO A 2 17.45 -65.07 -19.96
N ILE A 3 18.64 -64.47 -20.06
CA ILE A 3 19.06 -63.37 -19.15
C ILE A 3 18.96 -61.99 -19.85
N SER A 4 18.79 -61.98 -21.19
CA SER A 4 18.90 -60.75 -22.01
C SER A 4 17.64 -59.88 -22.04
N ILE A 5 16.45 -60.45 -21.78
CA ILE A 5 15.18 -59.72 -21.90
C ILE A 5 14.93 -58.80 -20.69
N CYS A 6 15.35 -59.20 -19.50
CA CYS A 6 15.08 -58.45 -18.26
C CYS A 6 15.87 -57.12 -18.18
N ARG A 7 17.07 -57.06 -18.76
CA ARG A 7 17.94 -55.88 -18.69
C ARG A 7 17.44 -54.72 -19.55
N ASN A 8 16.85 -55.03 -20.71
CA ASN A 8 16.32 -54.01 -21.62
C ASN A 8 14.98 -53.43 -21.13
N VAL A 9 14.13 -54.24 -20.48
CA VAL A 9 12.85 -53.77 -19.92
C VAL A 9 13.08 -52.82 -18.73
N MET A 10 14.05 -53.12 -17.86
CA MET A 10 14.42 -52.23 -16.75
C MET A 10 15.02 -50.89 -17.22
N ALA A 11 15.83 -50.90 -18.29
CA ALA A 11 16.38 -49.67 -18.86
C ALA A 11 15.30 -48.79 -19.52
N LEU A 12 14.31 -49.40 -20.19
CA LEU A 12 13.15 -48.70 -20.75
C LEU A 12 12.23 -48.10 -19.68
N LEU A 13 12.01 -48.82 -18.57
CA LEU A 13 11.23 -48.31 -17.44
C LEU A 13 11.93 -47.12 -16.75
N ALA A 14 13.25 -47.20 -16.54
CA ALA A 14 14.01 -46.10 -15.93
C ALA A 14 14.05 -44.83 -16.81
N ALA A 15 14.16 -44.99 -18.14
CA ALA A 15 14.11 -43.87 -19.09
C ALA A 15 12.71 -43.23 -19.17
N SER A 16 11.64 -44.02 -19.02
CA SER A 16 10.26 -43.50 -19.05
C SER A 16 9.90 -42.70 -17.78
N LEU A 17 10.38 -43.11 -16.59
CA LEU A 17 10.15 -42.36 -15.34
C LEU A 17 10.88 -41.01 -15.32
N THR A 18 12.07 -40.91 -15.91
CA THR A 18 12.82 -39.65 -15.99
C THR A 18 12.22 -38.68 -17.01
N ALA A 19 11.65 -39.17 -18.12
CA ALA A 19 10.91 -38.35 -19.07
C ALA A 19 9.61 -37.77 -18.49
N LEU A 20 8.90 -38.52 -17.63
CA LEU A 20 7.69 -38.05 -16.94
C LEU A 20 7.95 -36.98 -15.88
N LEU A 21 9.12 -37.00 -15.23
CA LEU A 21 9.52 -35.99 -14.24
C LEU A 21 9.89 -34.62 -14.86
N LEU A 22 10.30 -34.58 -16.13
CA LEU A 22 10.61 -33.33 -16.86
C LEU A 22 9.37 -32.60 -17.40
N LEU A 23 8.23 -33.30 -17.54
CA LEU A 23 6.95 -32.73 -17.97
C LEU A 23 6.10 -32.18 -16.83
N ALA A 24 6.52 -32.40 -15.58
CA ALA A 24 5.81 -31.95 -14.38
C ALA A 24 6.48 -30.75 -13.68
N ALA A 25 7.41 -30.04 -14.34
CA ALA A 25 7.72 -28.70 -13.91
C ALA A 25 6.48 -27.85 -14.20
N PRO A 26 5.72 -27.37 -13.20
CA PRO A 26 4.76 -26.33 -13.50
C PRO A 26 5.60 -25.20 -14.09
N ALA A 27 5.38 -24.91 -15.37
CA ALA A 27 5.57 -23.57 -15.87
C ALA A 27 4.65 -22.73 -15.00
N SER A 28 5.17 -22.33 -13.84
CA SER A 28 4.62 -21.27 -13.05
C SER A 28 4.78 -20.08 -13.97
N ALA A 29 3.76 -19.88 -14.81
CA ALA A 29 3.47 -18.61 -15.42
C ALA A 29 3.38 -17.68 -14.22
N GLN A 30 4.52 -17.10 -13.86
CA GLN A 30 4.65 -16.18 -12.75
C GLN A 30 3.64 -15.11 -13.09
N SER A 31 2.50 -15.10 -12.41
CA SER A 31 1.48 -14.08 -12.63
C SER A 31 2.18 -12.74 -12.39
N ARG A 32 2.43 -12.02 -13.48
CA ARG A 32 3.12 -10.73 -13.41
C ARG A 32 2.09 -9.65 -13.39
N VAL A 33 2.34 -8.63 -12.58
CA VAL A 33 1.55 -7.41 -12.58
C VAL A 33 2.12 -6.51 -13.66
N ASP A 34 1.40 -6.35 -14.77
CA ASP A 34 1.75 -5.36 -15.79
C ASP A 34 1.58 -3.96 -15.22
N CYS A 35 2.65 -3.17 -15.29
CA CYS A 35 2.66 -1.81 -14.77
C CYS A 35 2.17 -0.78 -15.80
N GLY A 36 1.90 -1.19 -17.05
CA GLY A 36 1.36 -0.30 -18.09
C GLY A 36 2.37 0.72 -18.63
N ASN A 37 3.66 0.55 -18.31
CA ASN A 37 4.78 1.38 -18.75
C ASN A 37 5.85 0.55 -19.51
N GLY A 38 5.49 -0.63 -20.01
CA GLY A 38 6.43 -1.57 -20.63
C GLY A 38 7.24 -2.40 -19.63
N TYR A 39 6.91 -2.31 -18.34
CA TYR A 39 7.51 -3.11 -17.29
C TYR A 39 6.44 -3.87 -16.48
N ASN A 40 6.92 -4.81 -15.68
CA ASN A 40 6.12 -5.62 -14.79
C ASN A 40 6.76 -5.78 -13.40
N CYS A 41 5.90 -6.18 -12.46
CA CYS A 41 6.28 -6.62 -11.13
C CYS A 41 5.90 -8.09 -10.91
N PRO A 42 6.54 -8.79 -9.95
CA PRO A 42 6.09 -10.12 -9.53
C PRO A 42 4.66 -10.09 -8.97
N ALA A 43 4.00 -11.24 -8.93
CA ALA A 43 2.71 -11.40 -8.28
C ALA A 43 2.77 -10.88 -6.83
N GLY A 44 1.66 -10.31 -6.35
CA GLY A 44 1.56 -9.74 -5.01
C GLY A 44 2.38 -8.46 -4.79
N HIS A 45 2.92 -7.84 -5.84
CA HIS A 45 3.59 -6.54 -5.75
C HIS A 45 2.79 -5.44 -6.44
N ALA A 46 2.88 -4.23 -5.92
CA ALA A 46 2.39 -3.02 -6.56
C ALA A 46 3.48 -2.38 -7.43
N CYS A 47 3.09 -1.88 -8.59
CA CYS A 47 3.90 -1.00 -9.43
C CYS A 47 3.96 0.40 -8.79
N LEU A 48 5.14 0.83 -8.39
CA LEU A 48 5.38 2.10 -7.71
C LEU A 48 5.96 3.14 -8.66
N LEU A 49 5.76 4.42 -8.33
CA LEU A 49 6.47 5.52 -8.97
C LEU A 49 7.99 5.32 -8.85
N GLY A 50 8.73 5.74 -9.88
CA GLY A 50 10.19 5.58 -9.93
C GLY A 50 10.67 4.19 -10.40
N GLY A 51 9.80 3.39 -11.02
CA GLY A 51 10.21 2.13 -11.66
C GLY A 51 10.48 1.00 -10.66
N GLN A 52 9.77 0.99 -9.53
CA GLN A 52 9.96 0.02 -8.45
C GLN A 52 8.73 -0.88 -8.27
N CYS A 53 8.96 -2.02 -7.63
CA CYS A 53 7.94 -2.92 -7.13
C CYS A 53 8.03 -2.98 -5.61
N GLY A 54 6.89 -2.91 -4.93
CA GLY A 54 6.78 -3.13 -3.49
C GLY A 54 5.80 -4.26 -3.20
N ARG A 55 6.16 -5.18 -2.31
CA ARG A 55 5.28 -6.29 -1.92
C ARG A 55 4.08 -5.74 -1.15
N LEU A 56 2.86 -6.06 -1.58
CA LEU A 56 1.63 -5.67 -0.89
C LEU A 56 1.57 -6.27 0.51
N VAL A 57 1.10 -5.47 1.46
CA VAL A 57 0.87 -5.88 2.85
C VAL A 57 -0.43 -5.28 3.36
N ASP A 58 -1.08 -5.97 4.29
CA ASP A 58 -2.31 -5.46 4.93
C ASP A 58 -2.01 -4.43 6.02
N ALA A 59 -0.79 -4.46 6.58
CA ALA A 59 -0.33 -3.58 7.63
C ALA A 59 1.20 -3.38 7.56
N VAL A 60 1.66 -2.23 8.04
CA VAL A 60 3.09 -1.93 8.25
C VAL A 60 3.41 -1.87 9.75
N PRO A 61 4.68 -1.96 10.16
CA PRO A 61 5.05 -1.83 11.57
C PRO A 61 4.48 -0.57 12.22
N GLY A 62 3.85 -0.71 13.39
CA GLY A 62 3.18 0.39 14.10
C GLY A 62 1.73 0.62 13.70
N SER A 63 1.18 -0.14 12.74
CA SER A 63 -0.25 -0.09 12.42
C SER A 63 -1.09 -0.63 13.58
N VAL A 64 -2.28 -0.08 13.77
CA VAL A 64 -3.23 -0.50 14.81
C VAL A 64 -4.42 -1.20 14.17
N ARG A 65 -4.73 -2.43 14.59
CA ARG A 65 -5.93 -3.13 14.14
C ARG A 65 -7.15 -2.61 14.89
N THR A 66 -8.16 -2.15 14.16
CA THR A 66 -9.42 -1.71 14.73
C THR A 66 -10.29 -2.88 15.17
N SER A 67 -11.29 -2.61 16.01
CA SER A 67 -12.32 -3.58 16.40
C SER A 67 -13.08 -4.19 15.22
N THR A 68 -13.17 -3.49 14.09
CA THR A 68 -13.81 -3.97 12.85
C THR A 68 -12.88 -4.79 11.95
N GLY A 69 -11.61 -4.94 12.33
CA GLY A 69 -10.62 -5.72 11.60
C GLY A 69 -9.84 -4.94 10.53
N THR A 70 -10.10 -3.64 10.36
CA THR A 70 -9.31 -2.74 9.49
C THR A 70 -8.01 -2.31 10.17
N TRP A 71 -7.04 -1.81 9.41
CA TRP A 71 -5.77 -1.32 9.94
C TRP A 71 -5.68 0.20 9.83
N CYS A 72 -5.28 0.84 10.93
CA CYS A 72 -4.91 2.24 10.97
C CYS A 72 -3.42 2.40 10.72
N ASP A 73 -3.06 3.43 9.97
CA ASP A 73 -1.67 3.78 9.71
C ASP A 73 -0.89 4.05 11.02
N PRO A 74 0.44 3.85 11.02
CA PRO A 74 1.27 4.21 12.16
C PRO A 74 1.05 5.64 12.64
N GLY A 75 0.92 5.81 13.95
CA GLY A 75 0.61 7.09 14.58
C GLY A 75 -0.88 7.44 14.59
N PHE A 76 -1.74 6.60 14.04
CA PHE A 76 -3.19 6.67 14.22
C PHE A 76 -3.63 5.66 15.28
N ARG A 77 -4.79 5.94 15.88
CA ARG A 77 -5.49 5.07 16.81
C ARG A 77 -6.89 4.78 16.29
N GLU A 78 -7.52 3.76 16.85
CA GLU A 78 -8.96 3.58 16.65
C GLU A 78 -9.74 4.75 17.29
N GLY A 79 -10.77 5.21 16.60
CA GLY A 79 -11.75 6.15 17.13
C GLY A 79 -12.41 5.61 18.39
N THR A 80 -12.49 6.46 19.42
CA THR A 80 -13.16 6.13 20.69
C THR A 80 -14.66 6.34 20.59
N VAL A 81 -15.09 7.30 19.76
CA VAL A 81 -16.50 7.61 19.50
C VAL A 81 -17.00 6.81 18.29
N ARG A 82 -16.26 6.85 17.17
CA ARG A 82 -16.59 6.06 15.98
C ARG A 82 -15.64 4.87 15.84
N ARG A 83 -16.08 3.71 16.35
CA ARG A 83 -15.33 2.44 16.23
C ARG A 83 -15.10 2.06 14.76
N GLY A 84 -14.00 1.37 14.49
CA GLY A 84 -13.58 1.01 13.13
C GLY A 84 -12.96 2.15 12.31
N THR A 85 -12.97 3.39 12.81
CA THR A 85 -12.33 4.54 12.14
C THR A 85 -10.93 4.81 12.70
N CYS A 86 -10.08 5.46 11.90
CA CYS A 86 -8.72 5.79 12.27
C CYS A 86 -8.58 7.30 12.52
N VAL A 87 -8.17 7.64 13.73
CA VAL A 87 -7.97 9.02 14.18
C VAL A 87 -6.47 9.26 14.36
N PRO A 88 -5.90 10.33 13.78
CA PRO A 88 -4.51 10.67 14.05
C PRO A 88 -4.29 10.84 15.56
N GLY A 89 -3.18 10.32 16.10
CA GLY A 89 -2.92 10.32 17.54
C GLY A 89 -2.86 11.71 18.17
N SER A 90 -2.52 12.75 17.39
CA SER A 90 -2.50 14.14 17.84
C SER A 90 -3.85 14.86 17.75
N TYR A 91 -4.89 14.19 17.22
CA TYR A 91 -6.21 14.77 17.00
C TYR A 91 -7.17 14.32 18.09
N SER A 92 -8.05 15.22 18.48
CA SER A 92 -9.11 14.95 19.44
C SER A 92 -10.38 14.53 18.73
N GLU A 93 -11.14 13.62 19.31
CA GLU A 93 -12.44 13.20 18.79
C GLU A 93 -13.52 13.72 19.73
N CYS A 94 -14.41 14.57 19.22
CA CYS A 94 -15.52 15.13 19.97
C CYS A 94 -16.64 14.10 20.14
N ALA A 95 -17.52 14.32 21.12
CA ALA A 95 -18.68 13.45 21.36
C ALA A 95 -19.60 13.29 20.12
N SER A 96 -19.63 14.28 19.22
CA SER A 96 -20.32 14.21 17.92
C SER A 96 -19.66 13.27 16.90
N GLY A 97 -18.45 12.78 17.20
CA GLY A 97 -17.55 12.07 16.29
C GLY A 97 -16.81 12.99 15.32
N MET A 98 -16.89 14.32 15.48
CA MET A 98 -16.04 15.26 14.76
C MET A 98 -14.59 15.12 15.23
N ILE A 99 -13.64 15.12 14.30
CA ILE A 99 -12.21 15.01 14.61
C ILE A 99 -11.57 16.40 14.50
N CYS A 100 -11.04 16.90 15.60
CA CYS A 100 -10.39 18.20 15.68
C CYS A 100 -8.87 18.11 15.54
N PRO A 101 -8.25 19.06 14.81
CA PRO A 101 -6.80 19.11 14.69
C PRO A 101 -6.14 19.34 16.04
N SER A 102 -4.86 18.98 16.14
CA SER A 102 -4.03 19.32 17.30
C SER A 102 -4.15 20.81 17.64
N GLY A 103 -4.30 21.12 18.92
CA GLY A 103 -4.48 22.49 19.43
C GLY A 103 -5.91 23.03 19.33
N ALA A 104 -6.84 22.33 18.67
CA ALA A 104 -8.26 22.65 18.75
C ALA A 104 -8.93 21.87 19.90
N GLN A 105 -10.02 22.42 20.42
CA GLN A 105 -10.81 21.84 21.49
C GLN A 105 -12.22 21.51 20.99
N CYS A 106 -12.86 20.54 21.63
CA CYS A 106 -14.26 20.24 21.39
C CYS A 106 -15.14 21.19 22.20
N SER A 107 -16.03 21.92 21.53
CA SER A 107 -17.09 22.66 22.19
C SER A 107 -18.14 21.71 22.79
N ALA A 108 -19.00 22.24 23.64
CA ALA A 108 -20.14 21.49 24.20
C ALA A 108 -21.08 20.95 23.10
N GLU A 109 -21.16 21.65 21.96
CA GLU A 109 -21.94 21.27 20.78
C GLU A 109 -21.20 20.23 19.91
N GLY A 110 -19.99 19.83 20.28
CA GLY A 110 -19.17 18.87 19.54
C GLY A 110 -18.54 19.45 18.27
N GLN A 111 -18.33 20.76 18.22
CA GLN A 111 -17.59 21.44 17.15
C GLN A 111 -16.13 21.69 17.57
N CYS A 112 -15.25 21.88 16.59
CA CYS A 112 -13.87 22.26 16.87
C CYS A 112 -13.75 23.77 17.07
N THR A 113 -13.21 24.20 18.21
CA THR A 113 -12.86 25.59 18.49
C THR A 113 -11.35 25.75 18.62
N GLY A 114 -10.80 26.85 18.09
CA GLY A 114 -9.35 27.08 18.04
C GLY A 114 -8.63 26.24 16.97
N GLY A 115 -7.41 25.83 17.28
CA GLY A 115 -6.52 25.13 16.34
C GLY A 115 -5.51 26.05 15.64
N PRO A 116 -4.71 25.49 14.71
CA PRO A 116 -3.66 26.25 14.05
C PRO A 116 -4.24 27.37 13.19
N ALA A 117 -3.63 28.55 13.23
CA ALA A 117 -4.09 29.72 12.50
C ALA A 117 -4.07 29.47 10.98
N ALA A 118 -4.97 30.10 10.24
CA ALA A 118 -5.01 30.01 8.77
C ALA A 118 -3.94 30.92 8.13
N THR A 119 -2.66 30.65 8.42
CA THR A 119 -1.51 31.43 7.93
C THR A 119 -0.72 30.73 6.83
N GLY A 120 -1.14 29.53 6.43
CA GLY A 120 -0.54 28.76 5.35
C GLY A 120 -0.81 29.33 3.94
N PRO A 121 -0.36 28.63 2.88
CA PRO A 121 -0.60 29.05 1.51
C PRO A 121 -2.09 29.02 1.14
N MET A 122 -2.45 29.75 0.08
CA MET A 122 -3.75 29.58 -0.59
C MET A 122 -3.67 28.39 -1.54
N CYS A 123 -4.58 27.42 -1.37
CA CYS A 123 -4.71 26.28 -2.26
C CYS A 123 -6.14 26.25 -2.79
N GLY A 124 -6.31 26.57 -4.08
CA GLY A 124 -7.62 26.91 -4.62
C GLY A 124 -8.21 28.12 -3.89
N ASP A 125 -9.45 27.98 -3.43
CA ASP A 125 -10.18 29.04 -2.74
C ASP A 125 -9.98 29.04 -1.21
N ALA A 126 -9.13 28.15 -0.68
CA ALA A 126 -8.95 27.97 0.76
C ALA A 126 -7.55 28.39 1.23
N ARG A 127 -7.50 29.18 2.30
CA ARG A 127 -6.28 29.45 3.08
C ARG A 127 -6.00 28.25 3.98
N CYS A 128 -4.81 27.67 3.86
CA CYS A 128 -4.44 26.54 4.72
C CYS A 128 -4.12 26.96 6.15
N ALA A 129 -4.37 26.04 7.08
CA ALA A 129 -3.82 26.13 8.42
C ALA A 129 -2.28 26.13 8.39
N GLU A 130 -1.67 26.73 9.40
CA GLU A 130 -0.23 26.79 9.59
C GLU A 130 0.43 25.41 9.44
N GLY A 131 1.60 25.37 8.80
CA GLY A 131 2.37 24.15 8.58
C GLY A 131 1.80 23.20 7.50
N ARG A 132 0.67 23.53 6.86
CA ARG A 132 0.12 22.78 5.73
C ARG A 132 0.60 23.36 4.39
N ILE A 133 0.57 22.52 3.36
CA ILE A 133 1.00 22.87 2.00
C ILE A 133 -0.09 22.61 0.96
N CYS A 134 0.06 23.16 -0.23
CA CYS A 134 -0.77 22.78 -1.38
C CYS A 134 -0.31 21.45 -1.94
N SER A 135 -1.26 20.52 -2.06
CA SER A 135 -1.08 19.32 -2.88
C SER A 135 -1.28 19.63 -4.37
N SER A 136 -0.88 18.68 -5.21
CA SER A 136 -1.11 18.61 -6.65
C SER A 136 -2.59 18.61 -7.02
N ARG A 137 -3.48 18.34 -6.06
CA ARG A 137 -4.94 18.46 -6.18
C ARG A 137 -5.47 19.85 -5.85
N GLY A 138 -4.59 20.82 -5.58
CA GLY A 138 -4.98 22.17 -5.18
C GLY A 138 -5.63 22.26 -3.80
N SER A 139 -5.51 21.22 -2.96
CA SER A 139 -6.10 21.17 -1.62
C SER A 139 -5.02 21.25 -0.54
N CYS A 140 -5.37 21.84 0.60
CA CYS A 140 -4.51 21.89 1.80
C CYS A 140 -4.20 20.49 2.32
N MET A 141 -2.91 20.16 2.45
CA MET A 141 -2.43 18.86 2.89
C MET A 141 -1.57 18.99 4.15
N ASN A 142 -1.77 18.08 5.09
CA ASN A 142 -0.91 17.95 6.26
C ASN A 142 0.24 16.96 5.97
N THR A 143 1.45 17.47 5.81
CA THR A 143 2.66 16.68 5.51
C THR A 143 3.10 15.79 6.67
N ALA A 144 2.56 15.97 7.87
CA ALA A 144 2.84 15.07 8.99
C ALA A 144 2.29 13.65 8.73
N TYR A 145 1.17 13.55 8.01
CA TYR A 145 0.44 12.28 7.80
C TYR A 145 0.39 11.86 6.34
N PHE A 146 0.44 12.82 5.42
CA PHE A 146 0.23 12.58 4.00
C PHE A 146 1.44 13.00 3.18
N GLN A 147 1.56 12.37 2.03
CA GLN A 147 2.52 12.70 0.98
C GLN A 147 1.78 12.88 -0.33
N ASP A 148 2.26 13.83 -1.12
CA ASP A 148 1.77 14.05 -2.47
C ASP A 148 2.64 13.25 -3.45
N CYS A 149 1.99 12.44 -4.28
CA CYS A 149 2.67 11.61 -5.26
C CYS A 149 2.97 12.34 -6.57
N GLY A 150 2.52 13.59 -6.74
CA GLY A 150 2.76 14.39 -7.95
C GLY A 150 2.01 13.92 -9.19
N ASN A 151 1.20 12.87 -9.07
CA ASN A 151 0.35 12.30 -10.14
C ASN A 151 -1.14 12.49 -9.85
N GLY A 152 -1.50 13.52 -9.07
CA GLY A 152 -2.87 13.77 -8.62
C GLY A 152 -3.35 12.84 -7.50
N THR A 153 -2.48 11.99 -6.96
CA THR A 153 -2.77 11.14 -5.80
C THR A 153 -2.10 11.68 -4.54
N ILE A 154 -2.85 11.72 -3.44
CA ILE A 154 -2.31 11.96 -2.10
C ILE A 154 -2.43 10.65 -1.33
N CYS A 155 -1.33 10.19 -0.75
CA CYS A 155 -1.28 8.96 0.02
C CYS A 155 -0.93 9.26 1.47
N SER A 156 -1.28 8.35 2.39
CA SER A 156 -0.66 8.40 3.70
C SER A 156 0.84 8.13 3.60
N LYS A 157 1.62 8.63 4.55
CA LYS A 157 3.07 8.38 4.64
C LYS A 157 3.41 6.90 4.85
N ALA A 158 2.47 6.10 5.33
CA ALA A 158 2.63 4.66 5.45
C ALA A 158 2.56 3.95 4.10
N SER A 159 1.83 4.54 3.14
CA SER A 159 1.62 3.98 1.81
C SER A 159 2.67 4.47 0.82
N ALA A 160 2.94 3.67 -0.22
CA ALA A 160 3.72 4.07 -1.38
C ALA A 160 2.83 4.62 -2.51
N CYS A 161 3.40 5.53 -3.30
CA CYS A 161 2.77 6.06 -4.49
C CYS A 161 2.81 5.05 -5.64
N LYS A 162 1.64 4.67 -6.17
CA LYS A 162 1.52 3.75 -7.30
C LYS A 162 1.72 4.45 -8.63
N PHE A 163 2.28 3.72 -9.59
CA PHE A 163 2.21 4.07 -11.00
C PHE A 163 0.96 3.41 -11.65
N PRO A 164 0.22 4.11 -12.53
CA PRO A 164 0.36 5.54 -12.85
C PRO A 164 -0.28 6.44 -11.78
N LYS A 165 -1.22 5.93 -10.98
CA LYS A 165 -1.93 6.65 -9.91
C LYS A 165 -2.37 5.70 -8.78
N GLY A 166 -2.68 6.27 -7.61
CA GLY A 166 -3.19 5.54 -6.44
C GLY A 166 -2.15 5.27 -5.36
N CYS A 167 -2.60 4.66 -4.26
CA CYS A 167 -1.80 4.33 -3.09
C CYS A 167 -1.76 2.82 -2.90
N ALA A 168 -0.63 2.30 -2.43
CA ALA A 168 -0.50 0.92 -2.00
C ALA A 168 0.25 0.85 -0.68
N LEU A 169 -0.28 0.10 0.28
CA LEU A 169 0.48 -0.28 1.44
C LEU A 169 1.43 -1.42 1.04
N VAL A 170 2.73 -1.18 1.23
CA VAL A 170 3.77 -2.12 0.82
C VAL A 170 4.81 -2.30 1.92
N ALA A 171 5.38 -3.49 2.01
CA ALA A 171 6.56 -3.76 2.85
C ALA A 171 7.70 -2.80 2.47
N PRO A 172 8.67 -2.44 3.34
CA PRO A 172 9.70 -1.45 3.04
C PRO A 172 10.69 -1.87 1.95
N GLU A 173 10.84 -3.17 1.70
CA GLU A 173 11.74 -3.67 0.66
C GLU A 173 11.26 -3.25 -0.73
N ARG A 174 12.21 -2.91 -1.60
CA ARG A 174 11.96 -2.49 -2.98
C ARG A 174 12.81 -3.33 -3.92
N ILE A 175 12.21 -3.73 -5.02
CA ILE A 175 12.94 -4.29 -6.17
C ILE A 175 12.66 -3.45 -7.40
N ARG A 176 13.54 -3.50 -8.40
CA ARG A 176 13.31 -2.81 -9.67
C ARG A 176 12.25 -3.53 -10.49
N GLN A 177 11.44 -2.75 -11.21
CA GLN A 177 10.57 -3.26 -12.26
C GLN A 177 11.39 -3.97 -13.34
N GLN A 178 10.83 -5.01 -13.94
CA GLN A 178 11.46 -5.79 -15.00
C GLN A 178 10.80 -5.46 -16.33
N ALA A 179 11.59 -5.29 -17.39
CA ALA A 179 11.03 -5.05 -18.72
C ALA A 179 10.10 -6.21 -19.10
N ASN A 180 8.97 -5.87 -19.74
CA ASN A 180 8.10 -6.86 -20.35
C ASN A 180 8.91 -7.59 -21.43
N ARG A 181 9.07 -8.91 -21.29
CA ARG A 181 9.63 -9.74 -22.35
C ARG A 181 8.48 -10.10 -23.27
N HIS A 182 8.54 -9.60 -24.50
CA HIS A 182 7.63 -9.96 -25.59
C HIS A 182 7.96 -11.34 -26.14
#